data_AF-A0A540KZZ5-F1
#
_entry.id   AF-A0A540KZZ5-F1
#
_cell.length_a   1.000
_cell.length_b   1.000
_cell.length_c   1.000
_cell.angle_alpha   90.00
_cell.angle_beta   90.00
_cell.angle_gamma   90.00
#
_symmetry.space_group_name_H-M   'P 1'
#
loop_
_entity.id
_entity.type
_entity.pdbx_description
1 polymer ?
#
loop_
_entity_poly.entity_id
_entity_poly.type
_entity_poly.pdbx_seq_one_letter_code
_entity_poly.pdbx_strand_id
1 'polypeptide(L)'
;MEKAEESMLMVEESEEVRVPPSGGNPFLKKAYFLNPTSQNSSIDIPLFKLPPFFSSLPSHFKPKKWPLKVNFRGWLPRESNHWKTWVHQMASEHQSTWKKAGIYEVVFSSTYQIK
;
A
#
# COMPACT_ATOMS: atom_id res chain seq x y z
N MET A 1 -25.70 42.32 5.19
CA MET A 1 -25.63 41.28 6.25
C MET A 1 -25.01 40.06 5.60
N GLU A 2 -23.76 39.79 5.94
CA GLU A 2 -22.90 38.74 5.36
C GLU A 2 -23.57 37.37 5.36
N LYS A 3 -23.55 36.69 4.21
CA LYS A 3 -23.44 35.23 4.15
C LYS A 3 -23.00 34.83 2.75
N ALA A 4 -21.71 35.00 2.46
CA ALA A 4 -21.12 34.61 1.18
C ALA A 4 -19.69 34.09 1.38
N GLU A 5 -19.52 33.05 2.21
CA GLU A 5 -18.18 32.44 2.40
C GLU A 5 -18.21 30.96 2.79
N GLU A 6 -19.32 30.25 2.55
CA GLU A 6 -19.41 28.81 2.87
C GLU A 6 -19.41 27.89 1.62
N SER A 7 -19.37 28.47 0.40
CA SER A 7 -19.57 27.73 -0.85
C SER A 7 -18.28 27.52 -1.65
N MET A 8 -17.18 27.11 -1.02
CA MET A 8 -16.04 26.54 -1.76
C MET A 8 -15.08 25.73 -0.89
N LEU A 9 -15.58 25.02 0.13
CA LEU A 9 -14.73 24.19 0.97
C LEU A 9 -14.41 22.89 0.21
N MET A 10 -13.29 22.87 -0.53
CA MET A 10 -12.85 21.71 -1.32
C MET A 10 -12.41 20.50 -0.47
N VAL A 11 -12.38 20.64 0.86
CA VAL A 11 -11.77 19.66 1.76
C VAL A 11 -12.58 19.48 3.04
N GLU A 12 -13.28 18.36 3.20
CA GLU A 12 -13.94 17.97 4.44
C GLU A 12 -12.92 17.49 5.48
N GLU A 13 -13.07 17.92 6.72
CA GLU A 13 -12.25 17.48 7.85
C GLU A 13 -13.01 16.43 8.67
N SER A 14 -12.40 15.28 8.95
CA SER A 14 -12.97 14.26 9.84
C SER A 14 -11.97 13.72 10.85
N GLU A 15 -12.46 13.35 12.03
CA GLU A 15 -11.65 12.76 13.10
C GLU A 15 -12.08 11.31 13.31
N GLU A 16 -11.15 10.37 13.10
CA GLU A 16 -11.39 8.94 13.24
C GLU A 16 -10.36 8.30 14.18
N VAL A 17 -10.80 7.38 15.02
CA VAL A 17 -9.93 6.58 15.88
C VAL A 17 -9.20 5.55 15.01
N ARG A 18 -7.87 5.62 14.97
CA ARG A 18 -7.02 4.64 14.27
C ARG A 18 -6.18 3.85 15.23
N VAL A 19 -5.96 2.57 14.90
CA VAL A 19 -5.04 1.68 15.62
C VAL A 19 -3.75 1.54 14.81
N PRO A 20 -2.57 1.72 15.42
CA PRO A 20 -1.29 1.50 14.75
C PRO A 20 -1.15 0.04 14.25
N PRO A 21 -0.58 -0.18 13.05
CA PRO A 21 -0.30 -1.53 12.55
C PRO A 21 0.62 -2.36 13.48
N SER A 22 1.44 -1.68 14.27
CA SER A 22 2.36 -2.27 15.26
C SER A 22 1.70 -2.68 16.58
N GLY A 23 0.37 -2.54 16.72
CA GLY A 23 -0.35 -2.99 17.92
C GLY A 23 -0.24 -2.05 19.12
N GLY A 24 -0.26 -0.73 18.88
CA GLY A 24 -0.28 0.30 19.93
C GLY A 24 -1.70 0.75 20.31
N ASN A 25 -1.79 1.71 21.24
CA ASN A 25 -3.06 2.27 21.67
C ASN A 25 -3.76 3.01 20.52
N PRO A 26 -5.11 2.90 20.41
CA PRO A 26 -5.86 3.70 19.47
C PRO A 26 -5.66 5.19 19.73
N PHE A 27 -5.53 5.98 18.67
CA PHE A 27 -5.41 7.42 18.76
C PHE A 27 -6.36 8.10 17.76
N LEU A 28 -6.85 9.29 18.13
CA LEU A 28 -7.65 10.10 17.24
C LEU A 28 -6.75 10.72 16.18
N LYS A 29 -7.07 10.51 14.91
CA LYS A 29 -6.37 11.12 13.79
C LYS A 29 -7.33 12.00 13.01
N LYS A 30 -6.98 13.27 12.91
CA LYS A 30 -7.62 14.21 11.98
C LYS A 30 -7.17 13.90 10.55
N ALA A 31 -8.13 13.80 9.65
CA ALA A 31 -7.93 13.54 8.23
C ALA A 31 -8.72 14.57 7.40
N TYR A 32 -8.19 14.84 6.21
CA TYR A 32 -8.71 15.84 5.29
C TYR A 32 -9.07 15.13 3.99
N PHE A 33 -10.34 15.20 3.60
CA PHE A 33 -10.91 14.52 2.43
C PHE A 33 -11.31 15.54 1.40
N LEU A 34 -10.89 15.37 0.15
CA LEU A 34 -11.35 16.26 -0.91
C LEU A 34 -12.84 16.03 -1.17
N ASN A 35 -13.62 17.11 -1.16
CA ASN A 35 -15.02 17.06 -1.55
C ASN A 35 -15.10 16.78 -3.06
N PRO A 36 -15.88 15.77 -3.49
CA PRO A 36 -16.03 15.46 -4.89
C PRO A 36 -16.67 16.66 -5.60
N THR A 37 -15.97 17.22 -6.58
CA THR A 37 -16.47 18.30 -7.42
C THR A 37 -17.45 17.72 -8.44
N SER A 38 -18.67 17.39 -8.00
CA SER A 38 -19.70 16.91 -8.91
C SER A 38 -20.47 18.09 -9.50
N GLN A 39 -20.12 18.49 -10.72
CA GLN A 39 -21.05 18.63 -11.85
C GLN A 39 -20.26 19.15 -13.06
N ASN A 40 -20.50 18.54 -14.23
CA ASN A 40 -20.11 18.97 -15.59
C ASN A 40 -18.91 18.34 -16.33
N SER A 41 -18.13 17.39 -15.80
CA SER A 41 -17.31 16.56 -16.70
C SER A 41 -18.18 15.44 -17.28
N SER A 42 -18.94 15.75 -18.34
CA SER A 42 -19.49 14.75 -19.28
C SER A 42 -18.32 14.10 -20.01
N ILE A 43 -17.49 13.39 -19.28
CA ILE A 43 -16.46 12.55 -19.82
C ILE A 43 -17.14 11.19 -19.96
N ASP A 44 -17.55 10.88 -21.18
CA ASP A 44 -18.11 9.60 -21.61
C ASP A 44 -17.02 8.50 -21.62
N ILE A 45 -16.17 8.50 -20.59
CA ILE A 45 -15.23 7.42 -20.33
C ILE A 45 -16.02 6.39 -19.53
N PRO A 46 -16.12 5.13 -20.00
CA PRO A 46 -16.66 4.08 -19.17
C PRO A 46 -15.80 4.04 -17.92
N LEU A 47 -16.39 4.43 -16.78
CA LEU A 47 -15.77 4.27 -15.46
C LEU A 47 -15.19 2.87 -15.44
N PHE A 48 -13.86 2.77 -15.42
CA PHE A 48 -13.18 1.49 -15.31
C PHE A 48 -13.71 0.86 -14.04
N LYS A 49 -14.63 -0.12 -14.19
CA LYS A 49 -15.09 -0.94 -13.09
C LYS A 49 -13.89 -1.78 -12.71
N LEU A 50 -13.08 -1.23 -11.80
CA LEU A 50 -12.04 -2.01 -11.15
C LEU A 50 -12.75 -3.27 -10.64
N PRO A 51 -12.25 -4.47 -10.97
CA PRO A 51 -12.72 -5.66 -10.28
C PRO A 51 -12.59 -5.38 -8.79
N PRO A 52 -13.50 -5.90 -7.95
CA PRO A 52 -13.39 -5.73 -6.51
C PRO A 52 -12.09 -6.42 -6.03
N PHE A 53 -10.96 -5.73 -6.14
CA PHE A 53 -9.62 -6.24 -5.88
C PHE A 53 -9.32 -6.30 -4.38
N PHE A 54 -10.30 -5.93 -3.56
CA PHE A 54 -10.30 -6.17 -2.13
C PHE A 54 -11.62 -6.85 -1.78
N SER A 55 -11.84 -8.08 -2.26
CA SER A 55 -12.84 -8.93 -1.65
C SER A 55 -12.43 -9.11 -0.20
N SER A 56 -13.26 -8.59 0.71
CA SER A 56 -13.17 -8.99 2.11
C SER A 56 -13.21 -10.52 2.13
N LEU A 57 -12.28 -11.12 2.87
CA LEU A 57 -12.32 -12.56 3.07
C LEU A 57 -13.70 -12.91 3.64
N PRO A 58 -14.37 -13.96 3.12
CA PRO A 58 -15.70 -14.32 3.61
C PRO A 58 -15.69 -14.43 5.14
N SER A 59 -16.78 -14.07 5.81
CA SER A 59 -16.87 -14.11 7.28
C SER A 59 -16.57 -15.50 7.87
N HIS A 60 -16.72 -16.55 7.05
CA HIS A 60 -16.45 -17.93 7.39
C HIS A 60 -15.03 -18.40 7.01
N PHE A 61 -14.18 -17.52 6.46
CA PHE A 61 -12.79 -17.83 6.12
C PHE A 61 -12.02 -18.15 7.41
N LYS A 62 -11.77 -19.44 7.63
CA LYS A 62 -11.01 -19.95 8.77
C LYS A 62 -9.66 -20.46 8.25
N PRO A 63 -8.62 -19.62 8.18
CA PRO A 63 -7.34 -20.00 7.57
C PRO A 63 -6.71 -21.23 8.25
N LYS A 64 -6.94 -21.39 9.57
CA LYS A 64 -6.46 -22.55 10.34
C LYS A 64 -7.20 -23.86 10.05
N LYS A 65 -8.41 -23.81 9.47
CA LYS A 65 -9.23 -24.99 9.11
C LYS A 65 -9.23 -25.26 7.61
N TRP A 66 -8.40 -24.55 6.85
CA TRP A 66 -8.35 -24.67 5.42
C TRP A 66 -7.71 -26.02 5.02
N PRO A 67 -8.35 -26.83 4.18
CA PRO A 67 -7.83 -28.15 3.81
C PRO A 67 -6.59 -28.05 2.89
N LEU A 68 -6.43 -26.91 2.21
CA LEU A 68 -5.35 -26.69 1.27
C LEU A 68 -4.11 -26.13 2.00
N LYS A 69 -3.09 -26.96 2.17
CA LYS A 69 -1.74 -26.50 2.53
C LYS A 69 -1.02 -26.04 1.27
N VAL A 70 -1.06 -24.75 0.99
CA VAL A 70 -0.32 -24.17 -0.14
C VAL A 70 1.10 -23.84 0.33
N ASN A 71 2.09 -24.44 -0.32
CA ASN A 71 3.49 -24.07 -0.13
C ASN A 71 3.92 -23.14 -1.27
N PHE A 72 4.05 -21.84 -0.99
CA PHE A 72 4.51 -20.86 -1.95
C PHE A 72 6.04 -20.89 -2.07
N ARG A 73 6.55 -21.84 -2.86
CA ARG A 73 8.00 -22.00 -3.09
C ARG A 73 8.66 -20.82 -3.81
N GLY A 74 7.89 -19.98 -4.50
CA GLY A 74 8.40 -18.87 -5.30
C GLY A 74 8.68 -17.57 -4.54
N TRP A 75 8.23 -17.45 -3.28
CA TRP A 75 8.34 -16.21 -2.49
C TRP A 75 9.38 -16.29 -1.36
N LEU A 76 10.34 -17.20 -1.45
CA LEU A 76 11.35 -17.35 -0.41
C LEU A 76 12.72 -16.86 -0.90
N PRO A 77 13.04 -15.57 -0.68
CA PRO A 77 14.41 -15.15 -0.39
C PRO A 77 14.95 -15.77 0.92
N ARG A 78 14.09 -16.46 1.69
CA ARG A 78 14.34 -16.92 3.06
C ARG A 78 15.59 -17.80 3.22
N GLU A 79 16.06 -18.43 2.14
CA GLU A 79 17.14 -19.44 2.22
C GLU A 79 18.28 -19.25 1.21
N SER A 80 18.18 -18.35 0.23
CA SER A 80 19.26 -18.24 -0.75
C SER A 80 20.33 -17.26 -0.26
N ASN A 81 21.29 -17.77 0.50
CA ASN A 81 22.60 -17.11 0.68
C ASN A 81 23.14 -16.61 -0.68
N HIS A 82 22.84 -17.33 -1.76
CA HIS A 82 23.11 -16.95 -3.14
C HIS A 82 22.49 -15.61 -3.57
N TRP A 83 21.25 -15.28 -3.16
CA TRP A 83 20.64 -13.98 -3.50
C TRP A 83 21.41 -12.85 -2.83
N LYS A 84 21.69 -12.99 -1.53
CA LYS A 84 22.47 -11.99 -0.80
C LYS A 84 23.85 -11.80 -1.40
N THR A 85 24.55 -12.89 -1.73
CA THR A 85 25.85 -12.84 -2.43
C THR A 85 25.74 -12.14 -3.79
N TRP A 86 24.72 -12.47 -4.58
CA TRP A 86 24.49 -11.84 -5.88
C TRP A 86 24.24 -10.34 -5.75
N VAL A 87 23.39 -9.91 -4.81
CA VAL A 87 23.12 -8.48 -4.57
C VAL A 87 24.40 -7.74 -4.19
N HIS A 88 25.23 -8.31 -3.32
CA HIS A 88 26.51 -7.69 -2.94
C HIS A 88 27.51 -7.61 -4.11
N GLN A 89 27.63 -8.66 -4.93
CA GLN A 89 28.48 -8.64 -6.12
C GLN A 89 28.02 -7.59 -7.13
N MET A 90 26.72 -7.58 -7.45
CA MET A 90 26.15 -6.65 -8.41
C MET A 90 26.16 -5.20 -7.91
N ALA A 91 26.02 -4.97 -6.60
CA ALA A 91 26.14 -3.63 -6.03
C ALA A 91 27.55 -3.04 -6.27
N SER A 92 28.60 -3.87 -6.25
CA SER A 92 29.98 -3.42 -6.52
C SER A 92 30.12 -2.77 -7.90
N GLU A 93 29.38 -3.26 -8.90
CA GLU A 93 29.48 -2.78 -10.29
C GLU A 93 28.36 -1.81 -10.68
N HIS A 94 27.16 -1.99 -10.13
CA HIS A 94 25.94 -1.34 -10.62
C HIS A 94 25.26 -0.41 -9.60
N GLN A 95 25.85 -0.17 -8.43
CA GLN A 95 25.24 0.70 -7.42
C GLN A 95 24.87 2.09 -7.96
N SER A 96 25.74 2.73 -8.76
CA SER A 96 25.46 4.05 -9.33
C SER A 96 24.22 4.03 -10.25
N THR A 97 24.13 3.01 -11.10
CA THR A 97 22.98 2.78 -11.99
C THR A 97 21.70 2.52 -11.21
N TRP A 98 21.75 1.70 -10.17
CA TRP A 98 20.59 1.41 -9.32
C TRP A 98 20.12 2.61 -8.53
N LYS A 99 21.04 3.46 -8.05
CA LYS A 99 20.69 4.74 -7.41
C LYS A 99 20.03 5.70 -8.40
N LYS A 100 20.57 5.81 -9.62
CA LYS A 100 19.97 6.63 -10.69
C LYS A 100 18.58 6.15 -11.09
N ALA A 101 18.36 4.84 -11.09
CA ALA A 101 17.06 4.23 -11.35
C ALA A 101 16.11 4.22 -10.13
N GLY A 102 16.58 4.63 -8.95
CA GLY A 102 15.77 4.64 -7.72
C GLY A 102 15.45 3.25 -7.13
N ILE A 103 16.14 2.19 -7.57
CA ILE A 103 15.86 0.81 -7.14
C ILE A 103 16.85 0.27 -6.10
N TYR A 104 17.91 1.03 -5.79
CA TYR A 104 18.97 0.58 -4.89
C TYR A 104 18.44 0.09 -3.54
N GLU A 105 17.63 0.90 -2.85
CA GLU A 105 17.08 0.54 -1.53
C GLU A 105 16.13 -0.66 -1.60
N VAL A 106 15.36 -0.80 -2.68
CA VAL A 106 14.43 -1.91 -2.87
C VAL A 106 15.20 -3.22 -3.08
N VAL A 107 16.23 -3.21 -3.92
CA VAL A 107 17.07 -4.40 -4.13
C VAL A 107 17.82 -4.76 -2.86
N PHE A 108 18.38 -3.77 -2.15
CA PHE A 108 19.15 -4.04 -0.93
C PHE A 108 18.27 -4.52 0.23
N SER A 109 17.09 -3.91 0.42
CA SER A 109 16.12 -4.32 1.45
C SER A 109 15.58 -5.73 1.23
N SER A 110 15.51 -6.20 -0.03
CA SER A 110 15.11 -7.58 -0.35
C SER A 110 16.03 -8.66 0.23
N THR A 111 17.25 -8.29 0.67
CA THR A 111 18.20 -9.21 1.31
C THR A 111 17.92 -9.44 2.80
N TYR A 112 17.03 -8.65 3.41
CA TYR A 112 16.68 -8.73 4.83
C TYR A 112 15.37 -9.50 5.03
N GLN A 113 15.26 -10.18 6.17
CA GLN A 113 14.02 -10.85 6.57
C GLN A 113 13.17 -9.92 7.41
N ILE A 114 11.88 -9.82 7.07
CA ILE A 114 10.87 -9.22 7.94
C ILE A 114 10.62 -10.23 9.08
N LYS A 115 10.85 -9.79 10.32
CA LYS A 115 10.56 -10.56 11.54
C LYS A 115 9.12 -10.38 11.99
#